data_AF-A0A9E5T948-F1
#
_entry.id   AF-A0A9E5T948-F1
#
_cell.length_a   1.000
_cell.length_b   1.000
_cell.length_c   1.000
_cell.angle_alpha   90.00
_cell.angle_beta   90.00
_cell.angle_gamma   90.00
#
_symmetry.space_group_name_H-M   'P 1'
#
loop_
_entity.id
_entity.type
_entity.pdbx_description
1 polymer ?
#
loop_
_entity_poly.entity_id
_entity_poly.type
_entity_poly.pdbx_seq_one_letter_code
_entity_poly.pdbx_strand_id
1 'polypeptide(L)' 'IYTMGAMFDGLTRVDEHGQLQPWLATSWENTGPLTWVLKLREGVKFSNDVPFTA' A
#
# COMPACT_ATOMS: atom_id res chain seq x y z
N ILE A 1 -17.17 8.58 6.94
CA ILE A 1 -16.40 7.35 7.25
C ILE A 1 -14.94 7.68 6.95
N TYR A 2 -14.16 8.03 7.98
CA TYR A 2 -12.77 8.52 7.80
C TYR A 2 -11.76 7.93 8.81
N THR A 3 -12.21 7.11 9.75
CA THR A 3 -11.37 6.67 10.88
C THR A 3 -10.31 5.63 10.49
N MET A 4 -10.53 4.82 9.46
CA MET A 4 -9.55 3.82 9.00
C MET A 4 -8.30 4.45 8.39
N GLY A 5 -8.45 5.45 7.52
CA GLY A 5 -7.30 6.16 6.91
C GLY A 5 -6.53 7.05 7.89
N ALA A 6 -7.01 7.22 9.12
CA ALA A 6 -6.29 7.90 10.19
C ALA A 6 -5.38 6.95 11.00
N MET A 7 -5.57 5.63 10.88
CA MET A 7 -4.83 4.63 11.67
C MET A 7 -4.07 3.63 10.79
N PHE A 8 -4.55 3.37 9.58
CA PHE A 8 -3.98 2.37 8.67
C PHE A 8 -3.72 2.95 7.29
N ASP A 9 -2.58 2.57 6.75
CA ASP A 9 -2.17 2.87 5.39
C ASP A 9 -2.40 1.63 4.51
N GLY A 10 -3.06 1.82 3.35
CA GLY A 10 -3.28 0.75 2.37
C GLY A 10 -2.06 0.48 1.47
N LEU A 11 -2.09 -0.61 0.69
CA LEU A 11 -1.07 -0.84 -0.34
C LEU A 11 -1.15 0.21 -1.46
N THR A 12 -2.37 0.61 -1.81
CA THR A 12 -2.68 1.64 -2.79
C THR A 12 -3.68 2.63 -2.20
N ARG A 13 -3.82 3.78 -2.85
CA ARG A 13 -4.89 4.74 -2.59
C ARG A 13 -5.56 5.13 -3.89
N VAL A 14 -6.77 5.65 -3.81
CA VAL A 14 -7.49 6.16 -4.97
C VAL A 14 -7.47 7.68 -4.91
N ASP A 15 -7.07 8.35 -5.98
CA ASP A 15 -7.09 9.81 -6.05
C ASP A 15 -8.49 10.37 -6.36
N GLU A 16 -8.60 11.69 -6.44
CA GLU A 16 -9.85 12.39 -6.73
C GLU A 16 -10.43 12.09 -8.12
N HIS A 17 -9.62 11.53 -9.02
CA HIS A 17 -10.03 11.11 -10.35
C HIS A 17 -10.36 9.61 -10.42
N GLY A 18 -10.34 8.91 -9.28
CA GLY A 18 -10.63 7.48 -9.23
C GLY A 18 -9.47 6.58 -9.68
N GLN A 19 -8.27 7.13 -9.86
CA GLN A 19 -7.12 6.36 -10.31
C GLN A 19 -6.37 5.75 -9.12
N LEU A 20 -5.89 4.52 -9.31
CA LEU A 20 -5.03 3.85 -8.33
C LEU A 20 -3.66 4.51 -8.32
N GLN A 21 -3.25 4.97 -7.14
CA GLN A 21 -1.98 5.60 -6.88
C GLN A 21 -1.15 4.79 -5.88
N PRO A 22 0.19 4.82 -5.99
CA PRO A 22 1.08 4.22 -5.00
C PRO A 22 0.83 4.73 -3.57
N TRP A 23 0.97 3.82 -2.60
CA TRP A 23 0.98 4.15 -1.17
C TRP A 23 2.08 3.35 -0.46
N LEU A 24 1.74 2.29 0.29
CA LEU A 24 2.72 1.35 0.85
C LEU A 24 3.33 0.43 -0.22
N ALA A 25 2.58 0.10 -1.28
CA ALA A 25 3.15 -0.49 -2.49
C ALA A 25 3.57 0.65 -3.44
N THR A 26 4.84 0.66 -3.83
CA THR A 26 5.44 1.63 -4.75
C THR A 26 5.24 1.26 -6.22
N SER A 27 5.11 -0.04 -6.51
CA SER A 27 4.71 -0.57 -7.81
C SER A 27 4.06 -1.93 -7.65
N TRP A 28 3.34 -2.36 -8.68
CA TRP A 28 2.74 -3.69 -8.74
C TRP A 28 2.69 -4.17 -10.19
N GLU A 29 2.81 -5.48 -10.39
CA GLU A 29 2.76 -6.14 -11.69
C GLU A 29 1.88 -7.38 -11.60
N ASN A 30 0.95 -7.53 -12.56
CA ASN A 30 0.17 -8.76 -12.70
C ASN A 30 0.97 -9.76 -13.54
N THR A 31 1.45 -10.83 -12.91
CA THR A 31 2.27 -11.86 -13.59
C THR A 31 1.45 -13.10 -13.96
N GLY A 32 0.13 -13.06 -13.75
CA GLY A 32 -0.75 -14.16 -14.08
C GLY A 32 -2.20 -13.91 -13.62
N PRO A 33 -3.15 -14.77 -14.03
CA PRO A 33 -4.58 -14.54 -13.81
C PRO A 33 -4.96 -14.27 -12.34
N LEU A 34 -4.19 -14.82 -11.40
CA LEU A 34 -4.41 -14.70 -9.95
C LEU A 34 -3.13 -14.29 -9.20
N THR A 35 -2.12 -13.75 -9.89
CA THR A 35 -0.80 -13.49 -9.29
C THR A 35 -0.36 -12.07 -9.51
N TRP A 36 0.02 -11.43 -8.41
CA TRP A 36 0.55 -10.07 -8.39
C TRP A 36 1.87 -10.03 -7.64
N VAL A 37 2.84 -9.31 -8.19
CA VAL A 37 4.10 -8.97 -7.54
C VAL A 37 4.04 -7.51 -7.12
N LEU A 38 4.29 -7.22 -5.85
CA LEU A 38 4.26 -5.87 -5.31
C LEU A 38 5.65 -5.46 -4.79
N LYS A 39 6.07 -4.23 -5.08
CA LYS A 39 7.26 -3.62 -4.49
C LYS A 39 6.86 -2.72 -3.34
N LEU A 40 7.19 -3.10 -2.11
CA LEU A 40 6.85 -2.33 -0.91
C LEU A 40 7.80 -1.15 -0.69
N ARG A 41 7.29 -0.10 -0.05
CA ARG A 41 8.07 1.07 0.38
C ARG A 41 8.99 0.68 1.52
N GLU A 42 10.27 1.00 1.38
CA GLU A 42 11.28 0.70 2.40
C GLU A 42 11.25 1.70 3.57
N GLY A 43 11.73 1.25 4.74
CA GLY A 43 11.88 2.11 5.93
C GLY A 43 10.59 2.45 6.67
N VAL A 44 9.45 1.89 6.27
CA VAL A 44 8.18 2.07 6.98
C VAL A 44 8.16 1.24 8.25
N LYS A 45 7.59 1.80 9.32
CA LYS A 45 7.38 1.14 10.61
C LYS A 45 5.94 1.30 11.05
N PHE A 46 5.45 0.32 11.80
CA PHE A 46 4.22 0.47 12.56
C PHE A 46 4.42 1.42 13.75
N SER A 47 3.32 1.89 14.35
CA SER A 47 3.35 2.83 15.47
C SER A 47 4.04 2.30 16.74
N ASN A 48 4.37 1.00 16.79
CA ASN A 48 5.13 0.35 17.86
C ASN A 48 6.59 0.07 17.47
N ASP A 49 7.13 0.80 16.50
CA ASP A 49 8.50 0.71 15.99
C ASP A 49 8.88 -0.58 15.23
N VAL A 50 7.95 -1.52 15.09
CA VAL A 50 8.19 -2.75 14.32
C VAL A 50 8.26 -2.41 12.81
N PRO A 51 9.27 -2.89 12.07
CA PRO A 51 9.36 -2.67 10.63
C PRO A 51 8.19 -3.27 9.84
N PHE A 52 7.75 -2.57 8.81
CA PHE A 52 6.84 -3.11 7.80
C PHE A 52 7.65 -3.84 6.72
N THR A 53 7.38 -5.13 6.54
CA THR A 53 8.09 -6.02 5.58
C THR A 53 7.09 -6.81 4.73
N ALA A 54 7.59 -7.45 3.66
CA ALA A 54 6.81 -8.35 2.79
C ALA A 54 6.46 -9.68 3.46
#